data_AF-B1WB22-F1
#
_entry.id   AF-B1WB22-F1
#
_cell.length_a   1.000
_cell.length_b   1.000
_cell.length_c   1.000
_cell.angle_alpha   90.00
_cell.angle_beta   90.00
_cell.angle_gamma   90.00
#
_symmetry.space_group_name_H-M   'P 1'
#
loop_
_entity.id
_entity.type
_entity.pdbx_description
1 polymer ?
#
loop_
_entity_poly.entity_id
_entity_poly.type
_entity_poly.pdbx_seq_one_letter_code
_entity_poly.pdbx_strand_id
1 'polypeptide(L)'
;MEVDPQMQQLRNQEKEQIKGLNNQFVNFIDKVRDLEKQNKILETQLALLKEKDAYKSNIDQITQVSANRLKQQIDALLHEKEKLQMELHNMQGLVEELKNRYEDDINRRNQIENDFVLTKKDLDDAYLHKVDNESKLDTLTDEIQYLKQLYDEELKELEHQVQNAKVTVAMDNSRDLEMKHIMDEVKAQYQAMAQKSQQEAEYWYNCKIEDMENQAKRNNEELKALKNEVNDLNRMIQRANSENEALKNQRANLESAISMAEEHGEDAVRNAKSHIRDLEEALKRAKQDMALKVREYQELMNIKLALDIEIATYRKLLEGEETRMHGQKPNLQANAIDKLASTLNFDVKSTPPVKAAPNPKKVLLVKTIETANGKQVTEGTEYSVQ
;
A
#
# COMPACT_ATOMS: atom_id res chain seq x y z
N MET A 1 116.93 70.78 -45.96
CA MET A 1 116.45 69.83 -46.98
C MET A 1 114.94 69.84 -46.92
N GLU A 2 114.33 70.18 -48.05
CA GLU A 2 112.89 70.36 -48.25
C GLU A 2 112.10 69.10 -47.92
N VAL A 3 110.98 69.25 -47.21
CA VAL A 3 110.03 68.17 -46.97
C VAL A 3 109.09 68.11 -48.18
N ASP A 4 109.05 66.95 -48.82
CA ASP A 4 108.30 66.65 -50.04
C ASP A 4 106.77 66.89 -49.88
N PRO A 5 106.15 67.79 -50.67
CA PRO A 5 104.72 68.11 -50.60
C PRO A 5 103.79 66.91 -50.83
N GLN A 6 104.24 65.88 -51.56
CA GLN A 6 103.45 64.68 -51.82
C GLN A 6 103.30 63.80 -50.56
N MET A 7 104.32 63.77 -49.70
CA MET A 7 104.30 62.98 -48.46
C MET A 7 103.33 63.57 -47.41
N GLN A 8 103.07 64.88 -47.48
CA GLN A 8 102.16 65.57 -46.56
C GLN A 8 100.69 65.41 -46.97
N GLN A 9 100.42 65.29 -48.28
CA GLN A 9 99.09 64.91 -48.79
C GLN A 9 98.75 63.45 -48.47
N LEU A 10 99.71 62.53 -48.63
CA LEU A 10 99.50 61.11 -48.29
C LEU A 10 99.18 60.92 -46.80
N ARG A 11 99.94 61.57 -45.91
CA ARG A 11 99.68 61.55 -44.47
C ARG A 11 98.33 62.15 -44.08
N ASN A 12 97.86 63.19 -44.80
CA ASN A 12 96.54 63.75 -44.57
C ASN A 12 95.42 62.80 -45.03
N GLN A 13 95.58 62.14 -46.18
CA GLN A 13 94.65 61.11 -46.65
C GLN A 13 94.58 59.90 -45.70
N GLU A 14 95.73 59.39 -45.23
CA GLU A 14 95.78 58.32 -44.23
C GLU A 14 95.10 58.74 -42.93
N LYS A 15 95.35 59.97 -42.46
CA LYS A 15 94.69 60.51 -41.26
C LYS A 15 93.18 60.61 -41.42
N GLU A 16 92.69 60.92 -42.61
CA GLU A 16 91.25 61.02 -42.91
C GLU A 16 90.59 59.64 -43.06
N GLN A 17 91.30 58.67 -43.63
CA GLN A 17 90.88 57.26 -43.63
C GLN A 17 90.85 56.68 -42.20
N ILE A 18 91.85 56.96 -41.37
CA ILE A 18 91.87 56.56 -39.95
C ILE A 18 90.73 57.22 -39.18
N LYS A 19 90.39 58.49 -39.48
CA LYS A 19 89.20 59.14 -38.91
C LYS A 19 87.90 58.49 -39.36
N GLY A 20 87.78 58.12 -40.64
CA GLY A 20 86.62 57.42 -41.18
C GLY A 20 86.42 56.05 -40.53
N LEU A 21 87.50 55.28 -40.41
CA LEU A 21 87.52 54.00 -39.70
C LEU A 21 87.20 54.17 -38.22
N ASN A 22 87.76 55.18 -37.54
CA ASN A 22 87.43 55.47 -36.15
C ASN A 22 85.96 55.84 -35.97
N ASN A 23 85.37 56.64 -36.87
CA ASN A 23 83.93 56.92 -36.82
C ASN A 23 83.09 55.65 -37.04
N GLN A 24 83.51 54.75 -37.93
CA GLN A 24 82.85 53.46 -38.10
C GLN A 24 82.98 52.56 -36.86
N PHE A 25 84.14 52.57 -36.19
CA PHE A 25 84.33 51.87 -34.92
C PHE A 25 83.48 52.46 -33.81
N VAL A 26 83.37 53.79 -33.71
CA VAL A 26 82.47 54.45 -32.76
C VAL A 26 81.01 54.04 -33.00
N ASN A 27 80.56 54.07 -34.26
CA ASN A 27 79.21 53.61 -34.61
C ASN A 27 78.97 52.13 -34.29
N PHE A 28 79.98 51.27 -34.50
CA PHE A 28 79.89 49.85 -34.16
C PHE A 28 79.86 49.63 -32.64
N ILE A 29 80.69 50.36 -31.88
CA ILE A 29 80.69 50.34 -30.42
C ILE A 29 79.34 50.80 -29.88
N ASP A 30 78.78 51.89 -30.40
CA ASP A 30 77.46 52.37 -30.01
C ASP A 30 76.36 51.34 -30.33
N LYS A 31 76.44 50.68 -31.49
CA LYS A 31 75.49 49.62 -31.86
C LYS A 31 75.58 48.39 -30.97
N VAL A 32 76.79 47.95 -30.62
CA VAL A 32 77.01 46.84 -29.68
C VAL A 32 76.48 47.23 -28.30
N ARG A 33 76.73 48.45 -27.85
CA ARG A 33 76.24 48.96 -26.56
C ARG A 33 74.71 49.03 -26.51
N ASP A 34 74.06 49.40 -27.60
CA ASP A 34 72.60 49.40 -27.71
C ASP A 34 72.04 47.98 -27.72
N LEU A 35 72.69 47.04 -28.42
CA LEU A 35 72.31 45.63 -28.41
C LEU A 35 72.52 44.98 -27.03
N GLU A 36 73.60 45.31 -26.33
CA GLU A 36 73.84 44.88 -24.95
C GLU A 36 72.76 45.40 -24.00
N LYS A 37 72.39 46.68 -24.12
CA LYS A 37 71.27 47.25 -23.36
C LYS A 37 69.96 46.53 -23.67
N GLN A 38 69.67 46.25 -24.95
CA GLN A 38 68.47 45.53 -25.35
C GLN A 38 68.45 44.09 -24.82
N ASN A 39 69.58 43.37 -24.90
CA ASN A 39 69.69 42.02 -24.34
C ASN A 39 69.48 42.03 -22.83
N LYS A 40 70.05 43.00 -22.11
CA LYS A 40 69.85 43.13 -20.66
C LYS A 40 68.39 43.41 -20.29
N ILE A 41 67.68 44.20 -21.09
CA ILE A 41 66.24 44.42 -20.94
C ILE A 41 65.47 43.12 -21.19
N LEU A 42 65.79 42.39 -22.26
CA LEU A 42 65.14 41.11 -22.60
C LEU A 42 65.40 40.04 -21.53
N GLU A 43 66.61 39.95 -21.00
CA GLU A 43 66.96 39.06 -19.88
C GLU A 43 66.14 39.39 -18.64
N THR A 44 66.01 40.67 -18.31
CA THR A 44 65.21 41.12 -17.16
C THR A 44 63.73 40.84 -17.38
N GLN A 45 63.20 41.07 -18.59
CA GLN A 45 61.82 40.74 -18.94
C GLN A 45 61.55 39.24 -18.87
N LEU A 46 62.49 38.42 -19.34
CA LEU A 46 62.39 36.97 -19.31
C LEU A 46 62.48 36.42 -17.89
N ALA A 47 63.30 37.02 -17.02
CA ALA A 47 63.35 36.68 -15.60
C ALA A 47 62.01 36.99 -14.90
N LEU A 48 61.44 38.18 -15.13
CA LEU A 48 60.15 38.57 -14.56
C LEU A 48 58.99 37.72 -15.06
N LEU A 49 59.01 37.32 -16.34
CA LEU A 49 58.00 36.41 -16.90
C LEU A 49 58.09 35.01 -16.28
N LYS A 50 59.29 34.47 -16.13
CA LYS A 50 59.49 33.17 -15.46
C LYS A 50 59.06 33.19 -13.99
N GLU A 51 59.30 34.30 -13.29
CA GLU A 51 58.84 34.47 -11.91
C GLU A 51 57.30 34.56 -11.84
N LYS A 52 56.67 35.21 -12.81
CA LYS A 52 55.21 35.28 -12.93
C LYS A 52 54.57 33.92 -13.26
N ASP A 53 55.20 33.12 -14.11
CA ASP A 53 54.75 31.76 -14.46
C ASP A 53 54.97 30.73 -13.32
N ALA A 54 55.78 31.08 -12.31
CA ALA A 54 55.97 30.24 -11.12
C ALA A 54 54.79 30.30 -10.12
N TYR A 55 53.77 31.12 -10.37
CA TYR A 55 52.57 31.17 -9.55
C TYR A 55 51.72 29.91 -9.71
N LYS A 56 51.85 28.98 -8.77
CA LYS A 56 50.97 27.82 -8.64
C LYS A 56 49.71 28.23 -7.87
N SER A 57 48.59 28.37 -8.58
CA SER A 57 47.32 28.76 -7.97
C SER A 57 46.84 27.72 -6.96
N ASN A 58 46.51 28.17 -5.74
CA ASN A 58 45.96 27.32 -4.67
C ASN A 58 44.46 26.98 -4.84
N ILE A 59 43.88 27.35 -5.98
CA ILE A 59 42.44 27.24 -6.26
C ILE A 59 41.97 25.78 -6.25
N ASP A 60 42.78 24.86 -6.77
CA ASP A 60 42.43 23.43 -6.82
C ASP A 60 42.38 22.84 -5.41
N GLN A 61 43.29 23.22 -4.52
CA GLN A 61 43.25 22.76 -3.13
C GLN A 61 42.04 23.33 -2.38
N ILE A 62 41.73 24.62 -2.56
CA ILE A 62 40.57 25.27 -1.90
C ILE A 62 39.26 24.66 -2.38
N THR A 63 39.12 24.43 -3.70
CA THR A 63 37.94 23.79 -4.29
C THR A 63 37.82 22.34 -3.86
N GLN A 64 38.93 21.59 -3.77
CA GLN A 64 38.93 20.21 -3.32
C GLN A 64 38.56 20.06 -1.83
N VAL A 65 39.07 20.94 -0.96
CA VAL A 65 38.66 20.98 0.47
C VAL A 65 37.17 21.30 0.59
N SER A 66 36.67 22.27 -0.18
CA SER A 66 35.25 22.64 -0.19
C SER A 66 34.37 21.49 -0.69
N ALA A 67 34.79 20.80 -1.75
CA ALA A 67 34.08 19.64 -2.29
C ALA A 67 34.05 18.47 -1.31
N ASN A 68 35.16 18.20 -0.61
CA ASN A 68 35.22 17.15 0.41
C ASN A 68 34.32 17.46 1.62
N ARG A 69 34.30 18.72 2.07
CA ARG A 69 33.39 19.16 3.13
C ARG A 69 31.92 18.97 2.73
N LEU A 70 31.55 19.32 1.50
CA LEU A 70 30.19 19.13 1.01
C LEU A 70 29.82 17.64 0.91
N LYS A 71 30.76 16.78 0.47
CA LYS A 71 30.54 15.32 0.48
C LYS A 71 30.29 14.79 1.89
N GLN A 72 31.11 15.16 2.86
CA GLN A 72 30.91 14.77 4.26
C GLN A 72 29.55 15.23 4.81
N GLN A 73 29.09 16.43 4.42
CA GLN A 73 27.77 16.92 4.81
C GLN A 73 26.64 16.12 4.16
N ILE A 74 26.79 15.73 2.90
CA ILE A 74 25.83 14.85 2.21
C ILE A 74 25.77 13.49 2.91
N ASP A 75 26.93 12.88 3.21
CA ASP A 75 26.99 11.58 3.87
C ASP A 75 26.36 11.63 5.27
N ALA A 76 26.61 12.70 6.03
CA ALA A 76 25.98 12.91 7.34
C ALA A 76 24.45 13.04 7.23
N LEU A 77 23.95 13.82 6.26
CA LEU A 77 22.51 13.97 6.02
C LEU A 77 21.85 12.68 5.54
N LEU A 78 22.56 11.88 4.72
CA LEU A 78 22.07 10.57 4.29
C LEU A 78 21.95 9.61 5.47
N HIS A 79 22.94 9.59 6.36
CA HIS A 79 22.89 8.76 7.56
C HIS A 79 21.76 9.19 8.52
N GLU A 80 21.56 10.50 8.70
CA GLU A 80 20.45 11.01 9.51
C GLU A 80 19.09 10.67 8.89
N LYS A 81 18.97 10.77 7.55
CA LYS A 81 17.78 10.35 6.83
C LYS A 81 17.48 8.86 7.04
N GLU A 82 18.48 7.99 6.92
CA GLU A 82 18.32 6.55 7.15
C GLU A 82 17.88 6.26 8.59
N LYS A 83 18.48 6.95 9.57
CA LYS A 83 18.08 6.86 10.98
C LYS A 83 16.63 7.27 11.19
N LEU A 84 16.22 8.42 10.66
CA LEU A 84 14.83 8.90 10.75
C LEU A 84 13.84 7.96 10.04
N GLN A 85 14.25 7.35 8.92
CA GLN A 85 13.43 6.35 8.22
C GLN A 85 13.23 5.09 9.06
N MET A 86 14.27 4.61 9.76
CA MET A 86 14.13 3.49 10.69
C MET A 86 13.24 3.84 11.89
N GLU A 87 13.41 5.02 12.48
CA GLU A 87 12.56 5.48 13.59
C GLU A 87 11.09 5.61 13.16
N LEU A 88 10.83 6.13 11.95
CA LEU A 88 9.49 6.20 11.38
C LEU A 88 8.88 4.81 11.17
N HIS A 89 9.65 3.87 10.63
CA HIS A 89 9.19 2.49 10.46
C HIS A 89 8.86 1.82 11.81
N ASN A 90 9.71 2.01 12.81
CA ASN A 90 9.48 1.48 14.16
C ASN A 90 8.22 2.08 14.80
N MET A 91 8.01 3.39 14.65
CA MET A 91 6.81 4.06 15.17
C MET A 91 5.54 3.60 14.44
N GLN A 92 5.60 3.38 13.13
CA GLN A 92 4.50 2.80 12.37
C GLN A 92 4.16 1.38 12.86
N GLY A 93 5.18 0.56 13.12
CA GLY A 93 5.00 -0.78 13.69
C GLY A 93 4.32 -0.73 15.07
N LEU A 94 4.76 0.17 15.95
CA LEU A 94 4.16 0.36 17.27
C LEU A 94 2.70 0.84 17.19
N VAL A 95 2.39 1.74 16.26
CA VAL A 95 1.02 2.22 16.03
C VAL A 95 0.12 1.07 15.56
N GLU A 96 0.58 0.24 14.63
CA GLU A 96 -0.22 -0.91 14.17
C GLU A 96 -0.40 -1.95 15.29
N GLU A 97 0.63 -2.21 16.09
CA GLU A 97 0.52 -3.10 17.26
C GLU A 97 -0.48 -2.57 18.28
N LEU A 98 -0.46 -1.27 18.58
CA LEU A 98 -1.43 -0.65 19.47
C LEU A 98 -2.84 -0.73 18.89
N LYS A 99 -3.01 -0.45 17.60
CA LYS A 99 -4.30 -0.54 16.92
C LYS A 99 -4.86 -1.97 16.99
N ASN A 100 -4.05 -2.98 16.71
CA ASN A 100 -4.45 -4.39 16.82
C ASN A 100 -4.87 -4.73 18.27
N ARG A 101 -4.10 -4.29 19.27
CA ARG A 101 -4.49 -4.47 20.68
C ARG A 101 -5.82 -3.80 21.02
N TYR A 102 -6.06 -2.58 20.51
CA TYR A 102 -7.33 -1.89 20.74
C TYR A 102 -8.50 -2.62 20.07
N GLU A 103 -8.32 -3.15 18.86
CA GLU A 103 -9.33 -3.96 18.18
C GLU A 103 -9.63 -5.25 18.95
N ASP A 104 -8.60 -5.93 19.46
CA ASP A 104 -8.75 -7.12 20.31
C ASP A 104 -9.49 -6.82 21.61
N ASP A 105 -9.17 -5.70 22.28
CA ASP A 105 -9.83 -5.27 23.51
C ASP A 105 -11.31 -4.92 23.26
N ILE A 106 -11.62 -4.26 22.14
CA ILE A 106 -13.01 -3.98 21.74
C ILE A 106 -13.77 -5.29 21.49
N ASN A 107 -13.17 -6.22 20.76
CA ASN A 107 -13.78 -7.52 20.49
C ASN A 107 -14.03 -8.30 21.79
N ARG A 108 -13.06 -8.31 22.70
CA ARG A 108 -13.19 -8.95 24.02
C ARG A 108 -14.27 -8.29 24.87
N ARG A 109 -14.35 -6.96 24.87
CA ARG A 109 -15.42 -6.22 25.58
C ARG A 109 -16.79 -6.61 25.02
N ASN A 110 -16.94 -6.64 23.71
CA ASN A 110 -18.21 -7.00 23.06
C ASN A 110 -18.61 -8.45 23.37
N GLN A 111 -17.65 -9.38 23.43
CA GLN A 111 -17.92 -10.77 23.85
C GLN A 111 -18.46 -10.82 25.29
N ILE A 112 -17.78 -10.17 26.23
CA ILE A 112 -18.22 -10.12 27.63
C ILE A 112 -19.58 -9.44 27.78
N GLU A 113 -19.84 -8.38 26.99
CA GLU A 113 -21.14 -7.70 26.99
C GLU A 113 -22.27 -8.60 26.47
N ASN A 114 -22.02 -9.38 25.43
CA ASN A 114 -22.98 -10.38 24.94
C ASN A 114 -23.23 -11.47 25.99
N ASP A 115 -22.18 -12.00 26.62
CA ASP A 115 -22.30 -13.01 27.68
C ASP A 115 -23.07 -12.45 28.89
N PHE A 116 -22.85 -11.18 29.23
CA PHE A 116 -23.60 -10.49 30.28
C PHE A 116 -25.09 -10.37 29.94
N VAL A 117 -25.44 -10.02 28.70
CA VAL A 117 -26.83 -9.94 28.24
C VAL A 117 -27.51 -11.32 28.32
N LEU A 118 -26.82 -12.38 27.91
CA LEU A 118 -27.33 -13.76 28.02
C LEU A 118 -27.54 -14.16 29.48
N THR A 119 -26.54 -13.94 30.33
CA THR A 119 -26.62 -14.25 31.76
C THR A 119 -27.75 -13.48 32.44
N LYS A 120 -27.97 -12.22 32.04
CA LYS A 120 -29.07 -11.41 32.54
C LYS A 120 -30.42 -11.98 32.13
N LYS A 121 -30.58 -12.43 30.89
CA LYS A 121 -31.79 -13.10 30.43
C LYS A 121 -32.04 -14.38 31.23
N ASP A 122 -31.01 -15.21 31.44
CA ASP A 122 -31.13 -16.44 32.23
C ASP A 122 -31.52 -16.15 33.69
N LEU A 123 -31.03 -15.05 34.26
CA LEU A 123 -31.44 -14.58 35.59
C LEU A 123 -32.90 -14.14 35.62
N ASP A 124 -33.36 -13.39 34.61
CA ASP A 124 -34.76 -12.96 34.49
C ASP A 124 -35.69 -14.18 34.33
N ASP A 125 -35.31 -15.16 33.51
CA ASP A 125 -36.05 -16.42 33.32
C ASP A 125 -36.10 -17.24 34.63
N ALA A 126 -34.98 -17.33 35.35
CA ALA A 126 -34.93 -17.98 36.66
C ALA A 126 -35.79 -17.26 37.71
N TYR A 127 -35.84 -15.93 37.65
CA TYR A 127 -36.69 -15.13 38.54
C TYR A 127 -38.17 -15.33 38.23
N LEU A 128 -38.57 -15.40 36.96
CA LEU A 128 -39.94 -15.75 36.56
C LEU A 128 -40.33 -17.14 37.07
N HIS A 129 -39.47 -18.15 36.90
CA HIS A 129 -39.72 -19.48 37.45
C HIS A 129 -39.84 -19.49 38.98
N LYS A 130 -39.02 -18.68 39.67
CA LYS A 130 -39.12 -18.52 41.12
C LYS A 130 -40.49 -17.97 41.52
N VAL A 131 -40.93 -16.88 40.90
CA VAL A 131 -42.23 -16.24 41.19
C VAL A 131 -43.39 -17.20 40.90
N ASP A 132 -43.33 -17.93 39.79
CA ASP A 132 -44.35 -18.92 39.43
C ASP A 132 -44.44 -20.08 40.44
N ASN A 133 -43.30 -20.50 40.99
CA ASN A 133 -43.25 -21.49 42.05
C ASN A 133 -43.73 -20.94 43.40
N GLU A 134 -43.42 -19.69 43.74
CA GLU A 134 -43.95 -19.02 44.94
C GLU A 134 -45.48 -18.92 44.87
N SER A 135 -46.06 -18.55 43.72
CA SER A 135 -47.52 -18.52 43.55
C SER A 135 -48.18 -19.90 43.68
N LYS A 136 -47.54 -20.96 43.16
CA LYS A 136 -48.01 -22.34 43.35
C LYS A 136 -47.93 -22.77 44.82
N LEU A 137 -46.86 -22.39 45.51
CA LEU A 137 -46.70 -22.65 46.94
C LEU A 137 -47.80 -21.97 47.76
N ASP A 138 -48.09 -20.72 47.48
CA ASP A 138 -49.16 -19.95 48.15
C ASP A 138 -50.52 -20.61 47.89
N THR A 139 -50.83 -20.95 46.64
CA THR A 139 -52.09 -21.62 46.27
C THR A 139 -52.26 -22.96 46.98
N LEU A 140 -51.19 -23.79 47.03
CA LEU A 140 -51.22 -25.06 47.75
C LEU A 140 -51.35 -24.87 49.27
N THR A 141 -50.76 -23.80 49.80
CA THR A 141 -50.87 -23.47 51.23
C THR A 141 -52.30 -23.08 51.58
N ASP A 142 -52.95 -22.27 50.75
CA ASP A 142 -54.36 -21.91 50.87
C ASP A 142 -55.26 -23.13 50.77
N GLU A 143 -55.00 -24.04 49.84
CA GLU A 143 -55.75 -25.29 49.68
C GLU A 143 -55.61 -26.19 50.92
N ILE A 144 -54.39 -26.34 51.46
CA ILE A 144 -54.16 -27.09 52.70
C ILE A 144 -54.91 -26.45 53.87
N GLN A 145 -54.91 -25.12 53.97
CA GLN A 145 -55.63 -24.42 55.04
C GLN A 145 -57.15 -24.60 54.90
N TYR A 146 -57.68 -24.51 53.68
CA TYR A 146 -59.08 -24.77 53.38
C TYR A 146 -59.49 -26.21 53.76
N LEU A 147 -58.71 -27.21 53.33
CA LEU A 147 -58.99 -28.61 53.64
C LEU A 147 -58.97 -28.88 55.15
N LYS A 148 -58.03 -28.28 55.90
CA LYS A 148 -58.01 -28.38 57.36
C LYS A 148 -59.29 -27.83 57.99
N GLN A 149 -59.73 -26.65 57.56
CA GLN A 149 -60.97 -26.04 58.06
C GLN A 149 -62.20 -26.88 57.72
N LEU A 150 -62.26 -27.42 56.50
CA LEU A 150 -63.35 -28.28 56.05
C LEU A 150 -63.44 -29.55 56.92
N TYR A 151 -62.32 -30.25 57.11
CA TYR A 151 -62.30 -31.47 57.92
C TYR A 151 -62.60 -31.20 59.39
N ASP A 152 -62.17 -30.06 59.94
CA ASP A 152 -62.53 -29.67 61.31
C ASP A 152 -64.05 -29.44 61.45
N GLU A 153 -64.72 -28.86 60.46
CA GLU A 153 -66.19 -28.70 60.47
C GLU A 153 -66.93 -30.03 60.23
N GLU A 154 -66.48 -30.86 59.30
CA GLU A 154 -67.05 -32.20 59.08
C GLU A 154 -66.95 -33.07 60.35
N LEU A 155 -65.83 -33.00 61.06
CA LEU A 155 -65.66 -33.71 62.33
C LEU A 155 -66.65 -33.21 63.40
N LYS A 156 -66.84 -31.89 63.54
CA LYS A 156 -67.85 -31.32 64.47
C LYS A 156 -69.27 -31.75 64.10
N GLU A 157 -69.59 -31.76 62.81
CA GLU A 157 -70.92 -32.19 62.35
C GLU A 157 -71.15 -33.68 62.62
N LEU A 158 -70.17 -34.54 62.33
CA LEU A 158 -70.24 -35.97 62.65
C LEU A 158 -70.36 -36.21 64.16
N GLU A 159 -69.61 -35.49 65.00
CA GLU A 159 -69.74 -35.55 66.45
C GLU A 159 -71.16 -35.19 66.91
N HIS A 160 -71.73 -34.12 66.35
CA HIS A 160 -73.09 -33.68 66.64
C HIS A 160 -74.14 -34.71 66.15
N GLN A 161 -73.96 -35.29 64.96
CA GLN A 161 -74.83 -36.35 64.45
C GLN A 161 -74.79 -37.60 65.33
N VAL A 162 -73.60 -38.01 65.80
CA VAL A 162 -73.44 -39.14 66.73
C VAL A 162 -74.10 -38.85 68.08
N GLN A 163 -73.98 -37.62 68.60
CA GLN A 163 -74.67 -37.20 69.83
C GLN A 163 -76.20 -37.21 69.66
N ASN A 164 -76.71 -36.72 68.53
CA ASN A 164 -78.15 -36.69 68.24
C ASN A 164 -78.75 -38.07 67.99
N ALA A 165 -78.02 -38.95 67.28
CA ALA A 165 -78.42 -40.34 67.06
C ALA A 165 -78.45 -41.15 68.38
N LYS A 166 -77.58 -40.79 69.35
CA LYS A 166 -77.58 -41.37 70.69
C LYS A 166 -78.80 -40.95 71.54
N VAL A 167 -79.51 -39.88 71.17
CA VAL A 167 -80.65 -39.32 71.92
C VAL A 167 -82.02 -39.65 71.28
N THR A 168 -82.07 -40.12 70.02
CA THR A 168 -83.32 -40.26 69.25
C THR A 168 -83.77 -41.69 68.94
N VAL A 169 -83.46 -42.70 69.78
CA VAL A 169 -84.07 -44.04 69.62
C VAL A 169 -84.58 -44.61 70.94
N ALA A 170 -85.64 -43.99 71.46
CA ALA A 170 -86.55 -44.61 72.40
C ALA A 170 -87.95 -44.04 72.21
N MET A 171 -88.64 -44.43 71.14
CA MET A 171 -90.10 -44.33 71.08
C MET A 171 -90.69 -45.57 70.39
N ASP A 172 -91.34 -46.39 71.22
CA ASP A 172 -92.40 -47.31 70.85
C ASP A 172 -93.63 -46.46 70.49
N ASN A 173 -93.99 -46.45 69.20
CA ASN A 173 -95.15 -45.75 68.67
C ASN A 173 -96.15 -46.77 68.11
N SER A 174 -96.82 -47.45 69.03
CA SER A 174 -98.03 -48.25 68.76
C SER A 174 -99.25 -47.32 68.71
N ARG A 175 -99.51 -46.78 67.51
CA ARG A 175 -100.77 -46.13 67.19
C ARG A 175 -101.16 -46.58 65.80
N ASP A 176 -102.30 -47.25 65.66
CA ASP A 176 -102.88 -47.61 64.38
C ASP A 176 -103.23 -46.33 63.63
N LEU A 177 -102.24 -45.84 62.89
CA LEU A 177 -102.40 -45.00 61.73
C LEU A 177 -102.87 -45.92 60.59
N GLU A 178 -103.67 -45.39 59.69
CA GLU A 178 -104.15 -46.09 58.51
C GLU A 178 -102.95 -46.40 57.58
N MET A 179 -102.21 -47.45 57.95
CA MET A 179 -100.85 -47.74 57.53
C MET A 179 -100.74 -47.91 56.02
N LYS A 180 -101.83 -48.32 55.37
CA LYS A 180 -101.91 -48.49 53.93
C LYS A 180 -101.75 -47.18 53.17
N HIS A 181 -102.50 -46.14 53.55
CA HIS A 181 -102.47 -44.86 52.83
C HIS A 181 -101.11 -44.17 52.99
N ILE A 182 -100.57 -44.16 54.21
CA ILE A 182 -99.23 -43.61 54.49
C ILE A 182 -98.14 -44.46 53.83
N MET A 183 -98.24 -45.80 53.82
CA MET A 183 -97.30 -46.63 53.06
C MET A 183 -97.36 -46.34 51.57
N ASP A 184 -98.54 -46.14 50.99
CA ASP A 184 -98.70 -45.86 49.57
C ASP A 184 -98.19 -44.46 49.22
N GLU A 185 -98.40 -43.47 50.08
CA GLU A 185 -97.87 -42.11 49.92
C GLU A 185 -96.34 -42.05 50.11
N VAL A 186 -95.79 -42.75 51.10
CA VAL A 186 -94.34 -42.90 51.30
C VAL A 186 -93.71 -43.65 50.14
N LYS A 187 -94.34 -44.72 49.63
CA LYS A 187 -93.88 -45.41 48.41
C LYS A 187 -93.91 -44.48 47.21
N ALA A 188 -94.97 -43.69 47.03
CA ALA A 188 -95.07 -42.73 45.94
C ALA A 188 -93.98 -41.65 46.02
N GLN A 189 -93.70 -41.12 47.22
CA GLN A 189 -92.60 -40.17 47.43
C GLN A 189 -91.23 -40.80 47.20
N TYR A 190 -90.98 -42.01 47.68
CA TYR A 190 -89.73 -42.73 47.41
C TYR A 190 -89.55 -43.02 45.92
N GLN A 191 -90.62 -43.40 45.23
CA GLN A 191 -90.58 -43.65 43.80
C GLN A 191 -90.33 -42.36 43.01
N ALA A 192 -90.94 -41.24 43.40
CA ALA A 192 -90.67 -39.93 42.83
C ALA A 192 -89.23 -39.45 43.10
N MET A 193 -88.73 -39.66 44.33
CA MET A 193 -87.36 -39.30 44.71
C MET A 193 -86.32 -40.17 44.01
N ALA A 194 -86.59 -41.47 43.84
CA ALA A 194 -85.75 -42.38 43.06
C ALA A 194 -85.73 -41.99 41.57
N GLN A 195 -86.89 -41.66 40.99
CA GLN A 195 -86.96 -41.16 39.61
C GLN A 195 -86.22 -39.83 39.42
N LYS A 196 -86.39 -38.89 40.36
CA LYS A 196 -85.68 -37.60 40.34
C LYS A 196 -84.17 -37.80 40.47
N SER A 197 -83.73 -38.67 41.38
CA SER A 197 -82.31 -39.01 41.54
C SER A 197 -81.73 -39.66 40.28
N GLN A 198 -82.49 -40.54 39.63
CA GLN A 198 -82.08 -41.13 38.36
C GLN A 198 -81.96 -40.08 37.25
N GLN A 199 -82.93 -39.16 37.12
CA GLN A 199 -82.89 -38.09 36.12
C GLN A 199 -81.75 -37.10 36.36
N GLU A 200 -81.49 -36.75 37.63
CA GLU A 200 -80.36 -35.89 37.98
C GLU A 200 -79.01 -36.56 37.69
N ALA A 201 -78.89 -37.87 37.95
CA ALA A 201 -77.70 -38.64 37.58
C ALA A 201 -77.53 -38.72 36.06
N GLU A 202 -78.59 -39.01 35.30
CA GLU A 202 -78.56 -39.05 33.84
C GLU A 202 -78.21 -37.67 33.26
N TYR A 203 -78.78 -36.60 33.78
CA TYR A 203 -78.45 -35.23 33.38
C TYR A 203 -76.97 -34.91 33.67
N TRP A 204 -76.49 -35.25 34.86
CA TRP A 204 -75.09 -35.04 35.24
C TRP A 204 -74.13 -35.82 34.34
N TYR A 205 -74.41 -37.09 34.05
CA TYR A 205 -73.61 -37.89 33.12
C TYR A 205 -73.63 -37.32 31.70
N ASN A 206 -74.78 -36.88 31.21
CA ASN A 206 -74.90 -36.26 29.89
C ASN A 206 -74.07 -34.97 29.80
N CYS A 207 -74.19 -34.07 30.80
CA CYS A 207 -73.36 -32.87 30.86
C CYS A 207 -71.87 -33.22 30.92
N LYS A 208 -71.48 -34.23 31.70
CA LYS A 208 -70.08 -34.63 31.82
C LYS A 208 -69.51 -35.16 30.50
N ILE A 209 -70.30 -35.95 29.76
CA ILE A 209 -69.94 -36.46 28.44
C ILE A 209 -69.81 -35.31 27.44
N GLU A 210 -70.76 -34.37 27.43
CA GLU A 210 -70.73 -33.20 26.56
C GLU A 210 -69.51 -32.30 26.82
N ASP A 211 -69.17 -32.05 28.09
CA ASP A 211 -67.97 -31.30 28.46
C ASP A 211 -66.69 -32.01 27.99
N MET A 212 -66.61 -33.33 28.18
CA MET A 212 -65.46 -34.12 27.69
C MET A 212 -65.36 -34.10 26.16
N GLU A 213 -66.48 -34.18 25.46
CA GLU A 213 -66.52 -34.10 23.99
C GLU A 213 -66.08 -32.71 23.50
N ASN A 214 -66.56 -31.65 24.14
CA ASN A 214 -66.17 -30.27 23.83
C ASN A 214 -64.69 -30.02 24.11
N GLN A 215 -64.16 -30.54 25.22
CA GLN A 215 -62.73 -30.46 25.52
C GLN A 215 -61.90 -31.24 24.49
N ALA A 216 -62.35 -32.43 24.08
CA ALA A 216 -61.68 -33.22 23.05
C ALA A 216 -61.66 -32.49 21.69
N LYS A 217 -62.76 -31.80 21.33
CA LYS A 217 -62.84 -30.96 20.12
C LYS A 217 -61.83 -29.81 20.17
N ARG A 218 -61.80 -29.05 21.27
CA ARG A 218 -60.84 -27.94 21.46
C ARG A 218 -59.39 -28.43 21.36
N ASN A 219 -59.05 -29.49 22.09
CA ASN A 219 -57.71 -30.07 22.06
C ASN A 219 -57.31 -30.53 20.64
N ASN A 220 -58.26 -31.06 19.85
CA ASN A 220 -58.01 -31.48 18.47
C ASN A 220 -57.84 -30.28 17.52
N GLU A 221 -58.58 -29.19 17.72
CA GLU A 221 -58.40 -27.94 16.99
C GLU A 221 -57.03 -27.30 17.28
N GLU A 222 -56.63 -27.24 18.55
CA GLU A 222 -55.30 -26.77 18.97
C GLU A 222 -54.18 -27.64 18.37
N LEU A 223 -54.33 -28.98 18.40
CA LEU A 223 -53.39 -29.90 17.76
C LEU A 223 -53.27 -29.65 16.25
N LYS A 224 -54.38 -29.36 15.56
CA LYS A 224 -54.37 -29.01 14.13
C LYS A 224 -53.70 -27.66 13.89
N ALA A 225 -53.96 -26.66 14.73
CA ALA A 225 -53.33 -25.35 14.64
C ALA A 225 -51.81 -25.46 14.82
N LEU A 226 -51.36 -26.15 15.87
CA LEU A 226 -49.93 -26.39 16.13
C LEU A 226 -49.28 -27.18 14.98
N LYS A 227 -49.96 -28.20 14.45
CA LYS A 227 -49.46 -28.95 13.30
C LYS A 227 -49.29 -28.06 12.05
N ASN A 228 -50.20 -27.12 11.82
CA ASN A 228 -50.09 -26.18 10.72
C ASN A 228 -48.92 -25.20 10.93
N GLU A 229 -48.75 -24.68 12.14
CA GLU A 229 -47.62 -23.82 12.50
C GLU A 229 -46.28 -24.53 12.31
N VAL A 230 -46.17 -25.79 12.76
CA VAL A 230 -44.99 -26.63 12.52
C VAL A 230 -44.72 -26.82 11.03
N ASN A 231 -45.76 -27.00 10.20
CA ASN A 231 -45.59 -27.11 8.75
C ASN A 231 -45.11 -25.80 8.11
N ASP A 232 -45.61 -24.65 8.56
CA ASP A 232 -45.20 -23.35 8.06
C ASP A 232 -43.78 -22.99 8.48
N LEU A 233 -43.39 -23.27 9.73
CA LEU A 233 -42.01 -23.16 10.21
C LEU A 233 -41.08 -24.06 9.40
N ASN A 234 -41.47 -25.31 9.13
CA ASN A 234 -40.69 -26.20 8.26
C ASN A 234 -40.52 -25.64 6.84
N ARG A 235 -41.56 -25.02 6.26
CA ARG A 235 -41.47 -24.34 4.95
C ARG A 235 -40.55 -23.11 5.00
N MET A 236 -40.53 -22.37 6.11
CA MET A 236 -39.59 -21.26 6.30
C MET A 236 -38.15 -21.75 6.40
N ILE A 237 -37.91 -22.82 7.17
CA ILE A 237 -36.58 -23.46 7.29
C ILE A 237 -36.09 -23.91 5.91
N GLN A 238 -36.94 -24.58 5.11
CA GLN A 238 -36.56 -25.02 3.76
C GLN A 238 -36.21 -23.85 2.84
N ARG A 239 -36.98 -22.76 2.88
CA ARG A 239 -36.66 -21.54 2.13
C ARG A 239 -35.33 -20.93 2.56
N ALA A 240 -35.13 -20.73 3.85
CA ALA A 240 -33.88 -20.19 4.41
C ALA A 240 -32.67 -21.05 4.05
N ASN A 241 -32.80 -22.37 4.10
CA ASN A 241 -31.74 -23.30 3.68
C ASN A 241 -31.44 -23.17 2.17
N SER A 242 -32.47 -23.07 1.33
CA SER A 242 -32.26 -22.90 -0.12
C SER A 242 -31.57 -21.58 -0.46
N GLU A 243 -31.90 -20.50 0.25
CA GLU A 243 -31.24 -19.19 0.11
C GLU A 243 -29.79 -19.23 0.59
N ASN A 244 -29.53 -19.92 1.71
CA ASN A 244 -28.18 -20.11 2.23
C ASN A 244 -27.30 -20.88 1.23
N GLU A 245 -27.80 -21.97 0.64
CA GLU A 245 -27.08 -22.73 -0.39
C GLU A 245 -26.88 -21.91 -1.68
N ALA A 246 -27.86 -21.11 -2.10
CA ALA A 246 -27.71 -20.20 -3.23
C ALA A 246 -26.59 -19.17 -2.99
N LEU A 247 -26.55 -18.56 -1.80
CA LEU A 247 -25.52 -17.60 -1.41
C LEU A 247 -24.13 -18.25 -1.28
N LYS A 248 -24.03 -19.47 -0.75
CA LYS A 248 -22.78 -20.23 -0.73
C LYS A 248 -22.25 -20.49 -2.14
N ASN A 249 -23.12 -20.91 -3.06
CA ASN A 249 -22.75 -21.14 -4.45
C ASN A 249 -22.31 -19.83 -5.13
N GLN A 250 -23.02 -18.72 -4.88
CA GLN A 250 -22.60 -17.41 -5.38
C GLN A 250 -21.23 -17.00 -4.84
N ARG A 251 -20.97 -17.21 -3.54
CA ARG A 251 -19.67 -16.93 -2.93
C ARG A 251 -18.55 -17.75 -3.57
N ALA A 252 -18.75 -19.06 -3.72
CA ALA A 252 -17.77 -19.93 -4.38
C ALA A 252 -17.49 -19.52 -5.83
N ASN A 253 -18.53 -19.12 -6.57
CA ASN A 253 -18.36 -18.61 -7.94
C ASN A 253 -17.57 -17.30 -7.98
N LEU A 254 -17.82 -16.38 -7.05
CA LEU A 254 -17.08 -15.12 -6.95
C LEU A 254 -15.63 -15.35 -6.51
N GLU A 255 -15.38 -16.23 -5.54
CA GLU A 255 -14.03 -16.64 -5.12
C GLU A 255 -13.24 -17.24 -6.30
N SER A 256 -13.87 -18.11 -7.10
CA SER A 256 -13.27 -18.67 -8.32
C SER A 256 -12.98 -17.59 -9.37
N ALA A 257 -13.92 -16.66 -9.59
CA ALA A 257 -13.72 -15.55 -10.52
C ALA A 257 -12.59 -14.61 -10.10
N ILE A 258 -12.45 -14.34 -8.79
CA ILE A 258 -11.34 -13.55 -8.23
C ILE A 258 -10.02 -14.29 -8.46
N SER A 259 -9.95 -15.58 -8.10
CA SER A 259 -8.73 -16.37 -8.29
C SER A 259 -8.28 -16.42 -9.76
N MET A 260 -9.21 -16.59 -10.71
CA MET A 260 -8.87 -16.55 -12.14
C MET A 260 -8.40 -15.16 -12.59
N ALA A 261 -9.01 -14.09 -12.08
CA ALA A 261 -8.60 -12.73 -12.42
C ALA A 261 -7.22 -12.38 -11.85
N GLU A 262 -6.92 -12.84 -10.64
CA GLU A 262 -5.60 -12.72 -10.01
C GLU A 262 -4.54 -13.48 -10.81
N GLU A 263 -4.78 -14.75 -11.13
CA GLU A 263 -3.85 -15.56 -11.95
C GLU A 263 -3.59 -14.92 -13.32
N HIS A 264 -4.66 -14.47 -14.00
CA HIS A 264 -4.52 -13.79 -15.28
C HIS A 264 -3.73 -12.47 -15.15
N GLY A 265 -3.96 -11.71 -14.08
CA GLY A 265 -3.23 -10.48 -13.76
C GLY A 265 -1.75 -10.75 -13.50
N GLU A 266 -1.43 -11.79 -12.73
CA GLU A 266 -0.05 -12.20 -12.46
C GLU A 266 0.68 -12.62 -13.72
N ASP A 267 0.04 -13.40 -14.59
CA ASP A 267 0.61 -13.81 -15.88
C ASP A 267 0.82 -12.63 -16.82
N ALA A 268 -0.12 -11.68 -16.88
CA ALA A 268 0.05 -10.46 -17.65
C ALA A 268 1.27 -9.64 -17.17
N VAL A 269 1.44 -9.50 -15.85
CA VAL A 269 2.60 -8.82 -15.26
C VAL A 269 3.89 -9.59 -15.52
N ARG A 270 3.88 -10.92 -15.41
CA ARG A 270 5.03 -11.79 -15.69
C ARG A 270 5.48 -11.66 -17.14
N ASN A 271 4.53 -11.67 -18.08
CA ASN A 271 4.78 -11.50 -19.50
C ASN A 271 5.34 -10.11 -19.82
N ALA A 272 4.73 -9.05 -19.27
CA ALA A 272 5.23 -7.68 -19.44
C ALA A 272 6.66 -7.52 -18.89
N LYS A 273 6.95 -8.07 -17.71
CA LYS A 273 8.32 -8.08 -17.14
C LYS A 273 9.30 -8.84 -18.03
N SER A 274 8.90 -9.97 -18.61
CA SER A 274 9.75 -10.70 -19.55
C SER A 274 10.05 -9.89 -20.80
N HIS A 275 9.02 -9.26 -21.38
CA HIS A 275 9.19 -8.43 -22.56
C HIS A 275 10.12 -7.23 -22.31
N ILE A 276 10.02 -6.61 -21.13
CA ILE A 276 10.94 -5.55 -20.71
C ILE A 276 12.38 -6.07 -20.66
N ARG A 277 12.63 -7.24 -20.05
CA ARG A 277 13.98 -7.84 -20.02
C ARG A 277 14.52 -8.10 -21.43
N ASP A 278 13.70 -8.65 -22.32
CA ASP A 278 14.10 -8.92 -23.70
C ASP A 278 14.48 -7.63 -24.44
N LEU A 279 13.72 -6.54 -24.23
CA LEU A 279 14.02 -5.22 -24.78
C LEU A 279 15.29 -4.61 -24.18
N GLU A 280 15.51 -4.75 -22.88
CA GLU A 280 16.74 -4.30 -22.21
C GLU A 280 17.98 -5.03 -22.74
N GLU A 281 17.87 -6.34 -22.96
CA GLU A 281 18.91 -7.13 -23.60
C GLU A 281 19.17 -6.72 -25.04
N ALA A 282 18.10 -6.53 -25.84
CA ALA A 282 18.22 -6.05 -27.21
C ALA A 282 18.88 -4.67 -27.27
N LEU A 283 18.52 -3.75 -26.37
CA LEU A 283 19.14 -2.44 -26.23
C LEU A 283 20.62 -2.55 -25.87
N LYS A 284 20.99 -3.47 -24.96
CA LYS A 284 22.38 -3.72 -24.59
C LYS A 284 23.20 -4.24 -25.78
N ARG A 285 22.66 -5.20 -26.55
CA ARG A 285 23.29 -5.70 -27.78
C ARG A 285 23.48 -4.58 -28.80
N ALA A 286 22.43 -3.79 -29.07
CA ALA A 286 22.51 -2.66 -30.01
C ALA A 286 23.55 -1.61 -29.60
N LYS A 287 23.68 -1.31 -28.29
CA LYS A 287 24.73 -0.42 -27.77
C LYS A 287 26.13 -0.98 -28.00
N GLN A 288 26.32 -2.29 -27.81
CA GLN A 288 27.60 -2.96 -28.07
C GLN A 288 27.94 -2.92 -29.56
N ASP A 289 26.99 -3.23 -30.44
CA ASP A 289 27.16 -3.18 -31.90
C ASP A 289 27.50 -1.76 -32.36
N MET A 290 26.83 -0.74 -31.81
CA MET A 290 27.14 0.66 -32.11
C MET A 290 28.57 1.03 -31.68
N ALA A 291 29.00 0.59 -30.49
CA ALA A 291 30.36 0.83 -30.02
C ALA A 291 31.40 0.15 -30.91
N LEU A 292 31.12 -1.05 -31.42
CA LEU A 292 31.97 -1.74 -32.39
C LEU A 292 32.06 -0.95 -33.70
N LYS A 293 30.92 -0.48 -34.24
CA LYS A 293 30.89 0.32 -35.48
C LYS A 293 31.67 1.63 -35.33
N VAL A 294 31.57 2.31 -34.18
CA VAL A 294 32.36 3.52 -33.91
C VAL A 294 33.86 3.21 -33.94
N ARG A 295 34.29 2.08 -33.36
CA ARG A 295 35.70 1.66 -33.42
C ARG A 295 36.14 1.38 -34.86
N GLU A 296 35.36 0.62 -35.61
CA GLU A 296 35.64 0.30 -37.03
C GLU A 296 35.76 1.59 -37.88
N TYR A 297 34.86 2.56 -37.68
CA TYR A 297 34.93 3.85 -38.38
C TYR A 297 36.16 4.67 -37.98
N GLN A 298 36.57 4.64 -36.71
CA GLN A 298 37.79 5.31 -36.26
C GLN A 298 39.04 4.68 -36.87
N GLU A 299 39.10 3.35 -36.95
CA GLU A 299 40.20 2.63 -37.61
C GLU A 299 40.26 2.96 -39.10
N LEU A 300 39.11 2.99 -39.78
CA LEU A 300 39.03 3.37 -41.19
C LEU A 300 39.45 4.83 -41.42
N MET A 301 39.05 5.75 -40.53
CA MET A 301 39.49 7.15 -40.56
C MET A 301 41.01 7.25 -40.41
N ASN A 302 41.61 6.49 -39.48
CA ASN A 302 43.06 6.48 -39.28
C ASN A 302 43.80 6.00 -40.56
N ILE A 303 43.29 4.96 -41.22
CA ILE A 303 43.83 4.50 -42.51
C ILE A 303 43.69 5.59 -43.57
N LYS A 304 42.53 6.25 -43.65
CA LYS A 304 42.31 7.34 -44.60
C LYS A 304 43.28 8.50 -44.38
N LEU A 305 43.53 8.89 -43.13
CA LEU A 305 44.49 9.93 -42.79
C LEU A 305 45.93 9.53 -43.16
N ALA A 306 46.31 8.27 -42.93
CA ALA A 306 47.61 7.76 -43.37
C ALA A 306 47.76 7.84 -44.89
N LEU A 307 46.73 7.44 -45.64
CA LEU A 307 46.71 7.54 -47.10
C LEU A 307 46.76 9.00 -47.59
N ASP A 308 46.07 9.93 -46.94
CA ASP A 308 46.16 11.36 -47.27
C ASP A 308 47.59 11.89 -47.09
N ILE A 309 48.27 11.47 -46.00
CA ILE A 309 49.66 11.82 -45.75
C ILE A 309 50.54 11.24 -46.87
N GLU A 310 50.37 9.97 -47.23
CA GLU A 310 51.11 9.35 -48.34
C GLU A 310 50.90 10.12 -49.65
N ILE A 311 49.65 10.42 -50.02
CA ILE A 311 49.34 11.22 -51.23
C ILE A 311 49.99 12.60 -51.18
N ALA A 312 49.94 13.29 -50.03
CA ALA A 312 50.59 14.58 -49.87
C ALA A 312 52.12 14.48 -50.01
N THR A 313 52.74 13.43 -49.47
CA THR A 313 54.17 13.17 -49.65
C THR A 313 54.54 12.87 -51.10
N TYR A 314 53.74 12.05 -51.81
CA TYR A 314 53.93 11.79 -53.23
C TYR A 314 53.80 13.07 -54.06
N ARG A 315 52.78 13.90 -53.82
CA ARG A 315 52.61 15.21 -54.49
C ARG A 315 53.82 16.11 -54.29
N LYS A 316 54.34 16.22 -53.06
CA LYS A 316 55.52 17.04 -52.75
C LYS A 316 56.79 16.54 -53.45
N LEU A 317 56.96 15.22 -53.58
CA LEU A 317 58.08 14.63 -54.31
C LEU A 317 57.98 14.95 -55.81
N LEU A 318 56.79 14.82 -56.39
CA LEU A 318 56.50 15.20 -57.78
C LEU A 318 56.73 16.69 -58.04
N GLU A 319 56.29 17.58 -57.14
CA GLU A 319 56.60 19.02 -57.23
C GLU A 319 58.13 19.26 -57.23
N GLY A 320 58.88 18.56 -56.39
CA GLY A 320 60.35 18.64 -56.36
C GLY A 320 61.02 18.15 -57.66
N GLU A 321 60.48 17.10 -58.29
CA GLU A 321 60.89 16.61 -59.60
C GLU A 321 60.59 17.64 -60.71
N GLU A 322 59.39 18.21 -60.74
CA GLU A 322 58.99 19.24 -61.69
C GLU A 322 59.85 20.50 -61.56
N THR A 323 60.18 20.90 -60.33
CA THR A 323 61.06 22.04 -60.05
C THR A 323 62.49 21.79 -60.57
N ARG A 324 62.97 20.54 -60.51
CA ARG A 324 64.28 20.15 -61.08
C ARG A 324 64.28 20.15 -62.61
N MET A 325 63.19 19.72 -63.24
CA MET A 325 63.05 19.69 -64.70
C MET A 325 62.88 21.10 -65.30
N HIS A 326 62.31 22.06 -64.56
CA HIS A 326 62.08 23.44 -65.02
C HIS A 326 63.16 24.46 -64.60
N GLY A 327 64.23 24.05 -63.93
CA GLY A 327 65.42 24.90 -63.69
C GLY A 327 65.21 26.11 -62.75
N GLN A 328 64.16 26.15 -61.93
CA GLN A 328 63.98 27.19 -60.92
C GLN A 328 64.59 26.77 -59.56
N LYS A 329 65.39 27.65 -58.96
CA LYS A 329 66.04 27.41 -57.65
C LYS A 329 65.00 27.28 -56.52
N PRO A 330 65.26 26.43 -55.50
CA PRO A 330 64.28 26.17 -54.45
C PRO A 330 64.15 27.37 -53.50
N ASN A 331 62.92 27.85 -53.30
CA ASN A 331 62.60 28.75 -52.20
C ASN A 331 62.30 27.89 -50.97
N LEU A 332 63.14 28.01 -49.93
CA LEU A 332 62.96 27.31 -48.66
C LEU A 332 61.71 27.86 -47.95
N GLN A 333 60.57 27.19 -48.10
CA GLN A 333 59.49 27.25 -47.11
C GLN A 333 59.38 25.89 -46.41
N ALA A 334 60.26 25.71 -45.43
CA ALA A 334 60.03 24.79 -44.32
C ALA A 334 58.85 25.32 -43.52
N ASN A 335 57.61 24.94 -43.87
CA ASN A 335 56.40 25.27 -43.07
C ASN A 335 55.17 24.40 -43.35
N ALA A 336 55.22 23.43 -44.26
CA ALA A 336 54.04 22.58 -44.53
C ALA A 336 53.85 21.47 -43.48
N ILE A 337 54.94 20.91 -42.94
CA ILE A 337 54.90 19.82 -41.96
C ILE A 337 54.45 20.35 -40.59
N ASP A 338 54.94 21.53 -40.17
CA ASP A 338 54.53 22.15 -38.91
C ASP A 338 53.09 22.71 -38.96
N LYS A 339 52.61 23.18 -40.11
CA LYS A 339 51.19 23.57 -40.28
C LYS A 339 50.25 22.37 -40.18
N LEU A 340 50.61 21.23 -40.75
CA LEU A 340 49.83 20.00 -40.63
C LEU A 340 49.87 19.43 -39.20
N ALA A 341 51.02 19.49 -38.52
CA ALA A 341 51.16 19.12 -37.11
C ALA A 341 50.34 20.02 -36.17
N SER A 342 50.23 21.33 -36.46
CA SER A 342 49.40 22.25 -35.67
C SER A 342 47.89 22.01 -35.83
N THR A 343 47.46 21.40 -36.94
CA THR A 343 46.05 21.03 -37.17
C THR A 343 45.68 19.72 -36.46
N LEU A 344 46.69 18.92 -36.07
CA LEU A 344 46.53 17.67 -35.31
C LEU A 344 46.44 17.89 -33.78
N ASN A 345 46.73 19.09 -33.28
CA ASN A 345 46.56 19.46 -31.86
C ASN A 345 45.15 19.97 -31.55
N PHE A 346 44.11 19.25 -31.99
CA PHE A 346 42.80 19.43 -31.38
C PHE A 346 42.84 18.80 -29.99
N ASP A 347 42.97 19.67 -29.00
CA ASP A 347 42.84 19.41 -27.58
C ASP A 347 41.79 18.34 -27.31
N VAL A 348 42.24 17.24 -26.69
CA VAL A 348 41.39 16.28 -25.99
C VAL A 348 40.84 16.98 -24.75
N LYS A 349 40.00 18.00 -24.94
CA LYS A 349 39.06 18.42 -23.91
C LYS A 349 37.94 17.41 -23.93
N SER A 350 38.06 16.44 -23.03
CA SER A 350 36.97 15.82 -22.29
C SER A 350 35.60 16.21 -22.84
N THR A 351 35.04 15.34 -23.68
CA THR A 351 33.60 15.33 -23.86
C THR A 351 32.98 15.30 -22.46
N PRO A 352 32.08 16.24 -22.10
CA PRO A 352 31.42 16.16 -20.82
C PRO A 352 30.71 14.79 -20.77
N PRO A 353 30.58 14.17 -19.59
CA PRO A 353 29.76 12.97 -19.49
C PRO A 353 28.40 13.34 -20.08
N VAL A 354 27.92 12.51 -21.00
CA VAL A 354 26.58 12.64 -21.58
C VAL A 354 25.63 12.84 -20.40
N LYS A 355 25.11 14.07 -20.23
CA LYS A 355 24.05 14.31 -19.28
C LYS A 355 22.95 13.34 -19.68
N ALA A 356 22.58 12.45 -18.77
CA ALA A 356 21.41 11.62 -18.91
C ALA A 356 20.28 12.54 -19.38
N ALA A 357 19.65 12.18 -20.50
CA ALA A 357 18.44 12.86 -20.93
C ALA A 357 17.48 12.91 -19.72
N PRO A 358 16.82 14.05 -19.45
CA PRO A 358 15.83 14.08 -18.40
C PRO A 358 14.82 12.98 -18.72
N ASN A 359 14.63 12.05 -17.78
CA ASN A 359 13.60 11.02 -17.89
C ASN A 359 12.31 11.70 -18.36
N PRO A 360 11.60 11.17 -19.38
CA PRO A 360 10.30 11.71 -19.72
C PRO A 360 9.46 11.60 -18.44
N LYS A 361 8.99 12.75 -17.92
CA LYS A 361 8.07 12.78 -16.79
C LYS A 361 6.93 11.82 -17.14
N LYS A 362 6.76 10.76 -16.34
CA LYS A 362 5.67 9.81 -16.52
C LYS A 362 4.38 10.58 -16.23
N VAL A 363 3.66 10.94 -17.27
CA VAL A 363 2.29 11.44 -17.13
C VAL A 363 1.42 10.21 -16.87
N LEU A 364 0.99 10.06 -15.62
CA LEU A 364 0.02 9.04 -15.24
C LEU A 364 -1.37 9.56 -15.60
N LEU A 365 -2.03 8.87 -16.54
CA LEU A 365 -3.43 9.08 -16.84
C LEU A 365 -4.26 8.29 -15.83
N VAL A 366 -4.76 8.96 -14.80
CA VAL A 366 -5.67 8.33 -13.83
C VAL A 366 -7.10 8.54 -14.33
N LYS A 367 -7.76 7.44 -14.66
CA LYS A 367 -9.14 7.42 -15.13
C LYS A 367 -10.01 6.89 -14.01
N THR A 368 -10.78 7.76 -13.38
CA THR A 368 -11.68 7.38 -12.28
C THR A 368 -13.07 7.14 -12.86
N ILE A 369 -13.58 5.92 -12.67
CA ILE A 369 -14.90 5.51 -13.14
C ILE A 369 -15.77 5.26 -11.91
N GLU A 370 -16.78 6.10 -11.71
CA GLU A 370 -17.82 5.86 -10.70
C GLU A 370 -18.96 5.06 -11.33
N THR A 371 -19.14 3.82 -10.83
CA THR A 371 -20.26 2.95 -11.19
C THR A 371 -21.24 2.86 -10.02
N ALA A 372 -22.47 3.32 -10.25
CA ALA A 372 -23.60 3.05 -9.38
C ALA A 372 -24.56 2.09 -10.11
N ASN A 373 -24.93 0.98 -9.47
CA ASN A 373 -25.85 -0.02 -10.01
C ASN A 373 -25.46 -0.60 -11.39
N GLY A 374 -24.16 -0.75 -11.66
CA GLY A 374 -23.67 -1.39 -12.89
C GLY A 374 -23.76 -0.52 -14.16
N LYS A 375 -24.08 0.77 -14.07
CA LYS A 375 -23.94 1.74 -15.17
C LYS A 375 -22.96 2.84 -14.80
N GLN A 376 -22.11 3.22 -15.77
CA GLN A 376 -21.18 4.34 -15.63
C GLN A 376 -21.96 5.66 -15.58
N VAL A 377 -21.74 6.45 -14.53
CA VAL A 377 -22.46 7.73 -14.31
C VAL A 377 -21.61 8.93 -14.71
N THR A 378 -20.28 8.87 -14.55
CA THR A 378 -19.37 9.98 -14.85
C THR A 378 -17.96 9.48 -15.17
N GLU A 379 -17.28 10.11 -16.14
CA GLU A 379 -15.88 9.88 -16.50
C GLU A 379 -15.08 11.17 -16.29
N GLY A 380 -14.13 11.13 -15.35
CA GLY A 380 -13.20 12.22 -15.08
C GLY A 380 -11.77 11.82 -15.46
N THR A 381 -11.07 12.71 -16.17
CA THR A 381 -9.68 12.51 -16.61
C THR A 381 -8.82 13.61 -16.03
N GLU A 382 -7.87 13.25 -15.17
CA GLU A 382 -6.96 14.22 -14.55
C GLU A 382 -5.50 13.87 -14.84
N TYR A 383 -4.72 14.88 -15.21
CA TYR A 383 -3.30 14.74 -15.53
C TYR A 383 -2.47 15.07 -14.30
N SER A 384 -1.89 14.06 -13.66
CA SER A 384 -0.95 14.28 -12.56
C SER A 384 0.48 14.24 -13.07
N VAL A 385 1.21 15.34 -12.88
CA VAL A 385 2.62 15.49 -13.26
C VAL A 385 3.47 15.29 -12.00
N GLN A 386 4.17 14.16 -11.90
CA GLN A 386 5.23 13.94 -10.90
C GLN A 386 6.57 14.51 -11.38
#